data_AF-A0A562IZC5-F1
#
_entry.id   AF-A0A562IZC5-F1
#
_cell.length_a   1.000
_cell.length_b   1.000
_cell.length_c   1.000
_cell.angle_alpha   90.00
_cell.angle_beta   90.00
_cell.angle_gamma   90.00
#
_symmetry.space_group_name_H-M   'P 1'
#
loop_
_entity.id
_entity.type
_entity.pdbx_description
1 polymer ?
#
loop_
_entity_poly.entity_id
_entity_poly.type
_entity_poly.pdbx_seq_one_letter_code
_entity_poly.pdbx_strand_id
1 'polypeptide(L)'
;VQETEYTGAGKHIQPQLSFARSNGIEIKFGNPKDEVPGTNIILPEHPSMIKAEDADLTHMRKSLIKNAVENYKVTPTEADIAFLAEETNTNVEFVKEVLASL
;
A
#
# COMPACT_ATOMS: atom_id res chain seq x y z
N VAL A 1 -21.97 -29.52 23.82
CA VAL A 1 -21.00 -28.41 23.78
C VAL A 1 -21.54 -27.42 22.76
N GLN A 2 -22.02 -26.26 23.20
CA GLN A 2 -22.60 -25.24 22.30
C GLN A 2 -21.47 -24.37 21.74
N GLU A 3 -21.30 -24.37 20.42
CA GLU A 3 -20.29 -23.59 19.69
C GLU A 3 -20.64 -22.09 19.61
N THR A 4 -20.80 -21.40 20.75
CA THR A 4 -21.11 -19.96 20.76
C THR A 4 -20.08 -19.09 21.49
N GLU A 5 -19.04 -19.66 22.08
CA GLU A 5 -18.06 -18.91 22.90
C GLU A 5 -16.90 -18.25 22.12
N TYR A 6 -16.74 -18.52 20.82
CA TYR A 6 -15.51 -18.16 20.08
C TYR A 6 -15.62 -17.04 19.03
N THR A 7 -16.76 -16.37 18.90
CA THR A 7 -16.92 -15.34 17.85
C THR A 7 -16.29 -13.98 18.19
N GLY A 8 -15.92 -13.72 19.45
CA GLY A 8 -15.42 -12.41 19.91
C GLY A 8 -13.94 -12.36 20.32
N ALA A 9 -13.31 -13.50 20.62
CA ALA A 9 -11.93 -13.54 21.09
C ALA A 9 -10.97 -13.30 19.92
N GLY A 10 -10.40 -12.09 19.83
CA GLY A 10 -9.38 -11.71 18.84
C GLY A 10 -9.82 -10.79 17.70
N LYS A 11 -11.13 -10.52 17.55
CA LYS A 11 -11.68 -9.58 16.54
C LYS A 11 -12.05 -8.21 17.11
N HIS A 12 -12.05 -8.08 18.43
CA HIS A 12 -12.35 -6.81 19.08
C HIS A 12 -11.17 -5.85 18.88
N ILE A 13 -11.45 -4.60 18.50
CA ILE A 13 -10.41 -3.57 18.28
C ILE A 13 -9.74 -3.12 19.60
N GLN A 14 -10.45 -3.24 20.73
CA GLN A 14 -10.00 -2.69 22.02
C GLN A 14 -8.65 -3.24 22.53
N PRO A 15 -8.33 -4.55 22.46
CA PRO A 15 -7.00 -5.04 22.79
C PRO A 15 -5.89 -4.43 21.92
N GLN A 16 -6.14 -4.22 20.62
CA GLN A 16 -5.15 -3.61 19.71
C GLN A 16 -4.90 -2.14 20.07
N LEU A 17 -5.96 -1.38 20.35
CA LEU A 17 -5.86 0.00 20.81
C LEU A 17 -5.17 0.11 22.17
N SER A 18 -5.48 -0.81 23.09
CA SER A 18 -4.84 -0.85 24.42
C SER A 18 -3.35 -1.14 24.30
N PHE A 19 -2.97 -2.10 23.46
CA PHE A 19 -1.57 -2.41 23.16
C PHE A 19 -0.84 -1.23 22.49
N ALA A 20 -1.47 -0.57 21.50
CA ALA A 20 -0.90 0.61 20.87
C ALA A 20 -0.63 1.71 21.90
N ARG A 21 -1.61 2.00 22.77
CA ARG A 21 -1.47 2.99 23.84
C ARG A 21 -0.37 2.63 24.83
N SER A 22 -0.24 1.35 25.21
CA SER A 22 0.85 0.92 26.10
C SER A 22 2.24 1.03 25.48
N ASN A 23 2.33 1.05 24.15
CA ASN A 23 3.57 1.27 23.39
C ASN A 23 3.80 2.75 23.01
N GLY A 24 3.04 3.67 23.60
CA GLY A 24 3.23 5.12 23.39
C GLY A 24 2.60 5.67 22.11
N ILE A 25 1.77 4.88 21.42
CA ILE A 25 1.03 5.33 20.24
C ILE A 25 -0.16 6.19 20.70
N GLU A 26 -0.24 7.42 20.18
CA GLU A 26 -1.35 8.34 20.46
C GLU A 26 -2.63 7.87 19.75
N ILE A 27 -3.77 7.82 20.44
CA ILE A 27 -5.07 7.49 19.84
C ILE A 27 -5.98 8.71 19.95
N LYS A 28 -6.42 9.25 18.82
CA LYS A 28 -7.26 10.46 18.76
C LYS A 28 -8.30 10.40 17.65
N PHE A 29 -9.27 11.31 17.71
CA PHE A 29 -10.21 11.55 16.61
C PHE A 29 -9.69 12.69 15.72
N GLY A 30 -9.86 12.56 14.41
CA GLY A 30 -9.44 13.58 13.45
C GLY A 30 -9.46 13.07 12.01
N ASN A 31 -8.58 13.60 11.17
CA ASN A 31 -8.44 13.18 9.78
C ASN A 31 -7.51 11.97 9.63
N PRO A 32 -8.00 10.82 9.12
CA PRO A 32 -7.16 9.63 8.94
C PRO A 32 -5.92 9.85 8.07
N LYS A 33 -5.90 10.87 7.21
CA LYS A 33 -4.73 11.20 6.36
C LYS A 33 -3.52 11.72 7.14
N ASP A 34 -3.73 12.24 8.34
CA ASP A 34 -2.67 12.78 9.19
C ASP A 34 -2.02 11.69 10.07
N GLU A 35 -2.41 10.42 9.86
CA GLU A 35 -1.87 9.28 10.59
C GLU A 35 -0.40 9.03 10.21
N VAL A 36 0.44 8.84 11.23
CA VAL A 36 1.86 8.54 11.06
C VAL A 36 2.16 7.19 11.70
N PRO A 37 2.56 6.17 10.91
CA PRO A 37 2.87 4.84 11.40
C PRO A 37 3.88 4.87 12.56
N GLY A 38 3.57 4.16 13.65
CA GLY A 38 4.42 4.11 14.85
C GLY A 38 4.36 5.36 15.73
N THR A 39 3.52 6.35 15.40
CA THR A 39 3.32 7.56 16.22
C THR A 39 1.90 7.69 16.73
N ASN A 40 0.91 7.56 15.85
CA ASN A 40 -0.50 7.74 16.22
C ASN A 40 -1.43 6.81 15.43
N ILE A 41 -2.64 6.65 15.96
CA ILE A 41 -3.80 6.04 15.29
C ILE A 41 -4.90 7.10 15.31
N ILE A 42 -5.36 7.51 14.13
CA ILE A 42 -6.39 8.56 13.99
C ILE A 42 -7.71 7.92 13.58
N LEU A 43 -8.64 7.85 14.53
CA LEU A 43 -10.01 7.47 14.27
C LEU A 43 -10.72 8.62 13.54
N PRO A 44 -11.50 8.37 12.48
CA PRO A 44 -12.20 9.43 11.77
C PRO A 44 -13.19 10.14 12.71
N GLU A 45 -13.14 11.47 12.75
CA GLU A 45 -14.10 12.27 13.53
C GLU A 45 -15.54 12.14 12.99
N HIS A 46 -15.70 11.83 11.71
CA HIS A 46 -16.99 11.63 11.08
C HIS A 46 -16.94 10.51 10.03
N PRO A 47 -17.99 9.66 9.90
CA PRO A 47 -18.02 8.56 8.93
C PRO A 47 -17.76 8.97 7.48
N SER A 48 -18.11 10.21 7.10
CA SER A 48 -17.86 10.75 5.76
C SER A 48 -16.37 10.85 5.39
N MET A 49 -15.46 10.69 6.35
CA MET A 49 -14.02 10.68 6.13
C MET A 49 -13.49 9.31 5.71
N ILE A 50 -14.30 8.26 5.86
CA ILE A 50 -13.98 6.93 5.32
C ILE A 50 -14.18 7.01 3.81
N LYS A 51 -13.07 7.15 3.07
CA LYS A 51 -13.06 7.30 1.62
C LYS A 51 -12.00 6.38 1.03
N ALA A 52 -12.23 5.96 -0.21
CA ALA A 52 -11.18 5.35 -1.01
C ALA A 52 -10.21 6.45 -1.46
N GLU A 53 -8.92 6.11 -1.52
CA GLU A 53 -7.90 6.94 -2.16
C GLU A 53 -7.60 6.37 -3.53
N ASP A 54 -7.48 7.23 -4.53
CA ASP A 54 -7.06 6.82 -5.86
C ASP A 54 -5.57 6.47 -5.84
N ALA A 55 -5.24 5.24 -6.23
CA ALA A 55 -3.86 4.82 -6.36
C ALA A 55 -3.23 5.40 -7.63
N ASP A 56 -2.02 5.95 -7.53
CA ASP A 56 -1.25 6.37 -8.71
C ASP A 56 -0.65 5.15 -9.42
N LEU A 57 -1.45 4.55 -10.30
CA LEU A 57 -1.05 3.40 -11.10
C LEU A 57 0.14 3.69 -12.00
N THR A 58 0.31 4.93 -12.46
CA THR A 58 1.44 5.31 -13.32
C THR A 58 2.73 5.26 -12.53
N HIS A 59 2.73 5.82 -11.32
CA HIS A 59 3.87 5.74 -10.41
C HIS A 59 4.23 4.29 -10.09
N MET A 60 3.25 3.44 -9.77
CA MET A 60 3.47 2.03 -9.44
C MET A 60 4.10 1.25 -10.61
N ARG A 61 3.60 1.44 -11.83
CA ARG A 61 4.17 0.83 -13.05
C ARG A 61 5.62 1.25 -13.28
N LYS A 62 5.92 2.54 -13.13
CA LYS A 62 7.30 3.06 -13.24
C LYS A 62 8.23 2.43 -12.19
N SER A 63 7.75 2.32 -10.95
CA SER A 63 8.50 1.68 -9.86
C SER A 63 8.79 0.21 -10.15
N LEU A 64 7.82 -0.54 -10.71
CA LEU A 64 8.02 -1.94 -11.12
C LEU A 64 9.13 -2.07 -12.16
N ILE A 65 9.07 -1.27 -13.24
CA ILE A 65 10.07 -1.28 -14.31
C ILE A 65 11.46 -0.96 -13.74
N LYS A 66 11.55 0.09 -12.91
CA LYS A 66 12.80 0.48 -12.25
C LYS A 66 13.38 -0.66 -11.41
N ASN A 67 12.57 -1.26 -10.54
CA ASN A 67 13.00 -2.35 -9.66
C ASN A 67 13.45 -3.57 -10.46
N ALA A 68 12.77 -3.90 -11.58
CA ALA A 68 13.19 -4.99 -12.45
C ALA A 68 14.61 -4.75 -13.01
N VAL A 69 14.88 -3.55 -13.55
CA VAL A 69 16.20 -3.20 -14.08
C VAL A 69 17.28 -3.23 -13.00
N GLU A 70 17.00 -2.64 -11.83
CA GLU A 70 17.96 -2.58 -10.71
C GLU A 70 18.29 -3.97 -10.14
N ASN A 71 17.32 -4.87 -10.08
CA ASN A 71 17.51 -6.21 -9.53
C ASN A 71 18.31 -7.14 -10.47
N TYR A 72 17.99 -7.12 -11.77
CA TYR A 72 18.62 -8.03 -12.72
C TYR A 72 19.92 -7.47 -13.32
N LYS A 73 20.17 -6.15 -13.26
CA LYS A 73 21.40 -5.48 -13.71
C LYS A 73 21.83 -5.83 -15.14
N VAL A 74 20.85 -6.12 -15.99
CA VAL A 74 21.04 -6.41 -17.42
C VAL A 74 20.42 -5.29 -18.24
N THR A 75 20.97 -5.06 -19.42
CA THR A 75 20.32 -4.19 -20.41
C THR A 75 19.09 -4.93 -20.94
N PRO A 76 17.86 -4.37 -20.81
CA PRO A 76 16.65 -5.03 -21.28
C PRO A 76 16.72 -5.33 -22.77
N THR A 77 16.42 -6.58 -23.15
CA THR A 77 16.24 -6.97 -24.54
C THR A 77 14.86 -6.54 -25.04
N GLU A 78 14.60 -6.66 -26.34
CA GLU A 78 13.26 -6.39 -26.90
C GLU A 78 12.18 -7.31 -26.32
N ALA A 79 12.54 -8.56 -26.01
CA ALA A 79 11.64 -9.50 -25.36
C ALA A 79 11.28 -9.06 -23.93
N ASP A 80 12.26 -8.53 -23.18
CA ASP A 80 12.02 -8.02 -21.83
C ASP A 80 11.13 -6.76 -21.86
N ILE A 81 11.32 -5.88 -22.85
CA ILE A 81 10.48 -4.69 -23.02
C ILE A 81 9.04 -5.08 -23.37
N ALA A 82 8.85 -6.06 -24.25
CA ALA A 82 7.52 -6.57 -24.59
C ALA A 82 6.83 -7.20 -23.37
N PHE A 83 7.56 -8.00 -22.60
CA PHE A 83 7.08 -8.57 -21.35
C PHE A 83 6.67 -7.49 -20.34
N LEU A 84 7.52 -6.47 -20.12
CA LEU A 84 7.21 -5.38 -19.19
C LEU A 84 5.99 -4.56 -19.62
N ALA A 85 5.76 -4.41 -20.94
CA ALA A 85 4.58 -3.71 -21.45
C ALA A 85 3.29 -4.49 -21.14
N GLU A 86 3.31 -5.81 -21.32
CA GLU A 86 2.18 -6.70 -20.96
C GLU A 86 1.95 -6.70 -19.44
N GLU A 87 3.01 -6.88 -18.66
CA GLU A 87 2.94 -6.95 -17.19
C GLU A 87 2.39 -5.65 -16.58
N THR A 88 2.77 -4.50 -17.14
CA THR A 88 2.27 -3.20 -16.67
C THR A 88 0.91 -2.81 -17.28
N ASN A 89 0.37 -3.63 -18.19
CA ASN A 89 -0.80 -3.33 -19.01
C ASN A 89 -0.68 -1.94 -19.67
N THR A 90 0.44 -1.74 -20.36
CA THR A 90 0.76 -0.52 -21.10
C THR A 90 1.21 -0.87 -22.54
N ASN A 91 2.21 -0.16 -23.07
CA ASN A 91 2.78 -0.38 -24.39
C ASN A 91 4.31 -0.27 -24.35
N VAL A 92 4.94 -0.70 -25.43
CA VAL A 92 6.41 -0.75 -25.57
C VAL A 92 7.03 0.65 -25.46
N GLU A 93 6.34 1.66 -25.99
CA GLU A 93 6.75 3.05 -25.98
C GLU A 93 6.84 3.59 -24.56
N PHE A 94 5.82 3.34 -23.73
CA PHE A 94 5.80 3.72 -22.32
C PHE A 94 6.99 3.11 -21.57
N VAL A 95 7.24 1.81 -21.77
CA VAL A 95 8.37 1.13 -21.11
C VAL A 95 9.70 1.76 -21.55
N LYS A 96 9.88 2.04 -22.84
CA LYS A 96 11.09 2.71 -23.35
C LYS A 96 11.27 4.12 -22.79
N GLU A 97 10.20 4.90 -22.69
CA GLU A 97 10.24 6.24 -22.08
C GLU A 97 10.63 6.17 -20.61
N VAL A 98 10.06 5.22 -19.87
CA VAL A 98 10.41 5.00 -18.47
C VAL A 98 11.88 4.63 -18.34
N LEU A 99 12.37 3.66 -19.12
CA LEU A 99 13.77 3.24 -19.14
C LEU A 99 14.73 4.38 -19.49
N ALA A 100 14.35 5.27 -20.40
CA ALA A 100 15.16 6.45 -20.76
C ALA A 100 15.18 7.54 -19.67
N SER A 101 14.20 7.51 -18.76
CA SER A 101 14.07 8.47 -17.64
C SER A 101 14.70 8.00 -16.32
N LEU A 102 15.21 6.76 -16.28
CA LEU A 102 15.94 6.17 -15.15
C LEU A 102 17.40 6.63 -15.13
#